data_AF-A0A1V0I1S0-F1
#
_entry.id   AF-A0A1V0I1S0-F1
#
_cell.length_a   1.000
_cell.length_b   1.000
_cell.length_c   1.000
_cell.angle_alpha   90.00
_cell.angle_beta   90.00
_cell.angle_gamma   90.00
#
_symmetry.space_group_name_H-M   'P 1'
#
loop_
_entity.id
_entity.type
_entity.pdbx_description
1 polymer ?
#
loop_
_entity_poly.entity_id
_entity_poly.type
_entity_poly.pdbx_seq_one_letter_code
_entity_poly.pdbx_strand_id
1 'polypeptide(L)'
;MQSIGQHKAIEVDGNHSESVHGSMTLHVGPSGVGRVLNDQFCKLVEGISSIAVKMPIPGINQLGRGVYSLFADQVINEATAGVKAQTIGVTKTVNVGRSIFENAGHSIQLVAGSQATIEAGDVASIVSNGELELRVGKAELRMTSDGYVRLRGDTLFMELENGIGMVGGSEITANAPKISLN
;
A
#
# COMPACT_ATOMS: atom_id res chain seq x y z
N MET A 1 -34.63 -18.26 -13.17
CA MET A 1 -34.43 -17.23 -12.12
C MET A 1 -34.73 -17.88 -10.78
N GLN A 2 -33.76 -17.93 -9.86
CA GLN A 2 -34.00 -18.30 -8.47
C GLN A 2 -34.07 -17.02 -7.66
N SER A 3 -35.18 -16.79 -6.96
CA SER A 3 -35.39 -15.63 -6.08
C SER A 3 -35.96 -16.14 -4.76
N ILE A 4 -35.46 -15.59 -3.65
CA ILE A 4 -35.86 -15.98 -2.30
C ILE A 4 -36.28 -14.69 -1.59
N GLY A 5 -37.53 -14.64 -1.15
CA GLY A 5 -38.11 -13.44 -0.54
C GLY A 5 -37.73 -13.21 0.93
N GLN A 6 -37.10 -14.20 1.56
CA GLN A 6 -36.67 -14.17 2.97
C GLN A 6 -35.25 -14.74 3.06
N HIS A 7 -34.96 -15.62 4.03
CA HIS A 7 -33.62 -16.17 4.23
C HIS A 7 -33.33 -17.39 3.35
N LYS A 8 -32.12 -17.44 2.78
CA LYS A 8 -31.53 -18.64 2.20
C LYS A 8 -30.35 -19.05 3.08
N ALA A 9 -30.35 -20.28 3.57
CA ALA A 9 -29.17 -20.90 4.16
C ALA A 9 -28.64 -21.96 3.20
N ILE A 10 -27.33 -21.99 3.00
CA ILE A 10 -26.64 -23.04 2.25
C ILE A 10 -25.51 -23.52 3.15
N GLU A 11 -25.54 -24.80 3.50
CA GLU A 11 -24.48 -25.47 4.24
C GLU A 11 -23.76 -26.45 3.31
N VAL A 12 -22.44 -26.45 3.36
CA VAL A 12 -21.60 -27.36 2.57
C VAL A 12 -20.59 -27.97 3.53
N ASP A 13 -20.80 -29.24 3.88
CA ASP A 13 -19.93 -30.03 4.77
C ASP A 13 -18.58 -30.40 4.09
N GLY A 14 -18.56 -30.37 2.75
CA GLY A 14 -17.38 -30.64 1.93
C GLY A 14 -16.93 -29.44 1.09
N ASN A 15 -16.60 -29.67 -0.18
CA ASN A 15 -16.13 -28.63 -1.08
C ASN A 15 -17.28 -27.97 -1.84
N HIS A 16 -17.25 -26.63 -1.91
CA HIS A 16 -18.03 -25.85 -2.87
C HIS A 16 -17.10 -25.34 -3.98
N SER A 17 -17.47 -25.57 -5.24
CA SER A 17 -16.76 -25.04 -6.39
C SER A 17 -17.77 -24.39 -7.33
N GLU A 18 -17.57 -23.11 -7.62
CA GLU A 18 -18.39 -22.34 -8.54
C GLU A 18 -17.50 -21.81 -9.67
N SER A 19 -17.88 -22.08 -10.92
CA SER A 19 -17.21 -21.55 -12.10
C SER A 19 -18.15 -20.58 -12.81
N VAL A 20 -17.76 -19.30 -12.80
CA VAL A 20 -18.49 -18.22 -13.48
C VAL A 20 -17.70 -17.83 -14.71
N HIS A 21 -18.25 -18.13 -15.90
CA HIS A 21 -17.61 -17.82 -17.18
C HIS A 21 -17.73 -16.33 -17.56
N GLY A 22 -18.69 -15.63 -16.95
CA GLY A 22 -18.91 -14.19 -17.12
C GLY A 22 -18.47 -13.38 -15.91
N SER A 23 -19.18 -12.30 -15.62
CA SER A 23 -18.93 -11.46 -14.43
C SER A 23 -19.73 -11.94 -13.22
N MET A 24 -19.17 -11.75 -12.03
CA MET A 24 -19.82 -12.01 -10.75
C MET A 24 -19.88 -10.72 -9.94
N THR A 25 -21.09 -10.35 -9.50
CA THR A 25 -21.32 -9.23 -8.57
C THR A 25 -21.95 -9.77 -7.31
N LEU A 26 -21.30 -9.54 -6.17
CA LEU A 26 -21.80 -9.89 -4.85
C LEU A 26 -22.04 -8.59 -4.06
N HIS A 27 -23.31 -8.32 -3.73
CA HIS A 27 -23.69 -7.21 -2.87
C HIS A 27 -24.17 -7.75 -1.52
N VAL A 28 -23.60 -7.24 -0.44
CA VAL A 28 -23.88 -7.64 0.93
C VAL A 28 -24.33 -6.41 1.72
N GLY A 29 -25.62 -6.33 2.01
CA GLY A 29 -26.19 -5.22 2.78
C GLY A 29 -27.72 -5.20 2.81
N PRO A 30 -28.33 -4.58 3.83
CA PRO A 30 -29.78 -4.50 3.99
C PRO A 30 -30.44 -3.55 2.97
N SER A 31 -29.66 -2.73 2.28
CA SER A 31 -30.17 -1.61 1.51
C SER A 31 -30.29 -1.93 0.02
N GLY A 32 -31.45 -1.65 -0.57
CA GLY A 32 -31.59 -1.52 -2.03
C GLY A 32 -30.78 -0.35 -2.62
N VAL A 33 -30.01 0.37 -1.80
CA VAL A 33 -29.16 1.51 -2.20
C VAL A 33 -27.93 1.03 -3.00
N GLY A 34 -27.37 -0.14 -2.68
CA GLY A 34 -26.36 -0.77 -3.54
C GLY A 34 -26.88 -1.15 -4.93
N ARG A 35 -28.21 -1.31 -5.07
CA ARG A 35 -28.89 -1.49 -6.36
C ARG A 35 -28.97 -0.20 -7.18
N VAL A 36 -28.76 0.98 -6.59
CA VAL A 36 -28.74 2.28 -7.29
C VAL A 36 -27.32 2.66 -7.73
N LEU A 37 -26.29 2.17 -7.02
CA LEU A 37 -24.94 2.15 -7.58
C LEU A 37 -24.89 1.32 -8.87
N ASN A 38 -25.81 0.37 -9.06
CA ASN A 38 -25.98 -0.37 -10.31
C ASN A 38 -26.26 0.56 -11.50
N ASP A 39 -26.95 1.70 -11.39
CA ASP A 39 -27.19 2.57 -12.56
C ASP A 39 -25.97 3.45 -12.92
N GLN A 40 -25.17 3.84 -11.92
CA GLN A 40 -23.91 4.57 -12.17
C GLN A 40 -22.75 3.61 -12.54
N PHE A 41 -22.76 2.38 -12.04
CA PHE A 41 -21.82 1.31 -12.42
C PHE A 41 -22.26 0.54 -13.68
N CYS A 42 -23.53 0.45 -14.03
CA CYS A 42 -23.95 -0.04 -15.34
C CYS A 42 -23.65 0.99 -16.41
N LYS A 43 -23.66 2.29 -16.11
CA LYS A 43 -23.03 3.31 -16.98
C LYS A 43 -21.50 3.15 -17.07
N LEU A 44 -20.86 2.50 -16.09
CA LEU A 44 -19.47 2.05 -16.17
C LEU A 44 -19.30 0.89 -17.17
N VAL A 45 -20.33 0.05 -17.32
CA VAL A 45 -20.36 -1.09 -18.26
C VAL A 45 -20.88 -0.70 -19.65
N GLU A 46 -21.73 0.33 -19.77
CA GLU A 46 -22.36 0.76 -21.03
C GLU A 46 -21.64 1.91 -21.77
N GLY A 47 -20.57 2.49 -21.22
CA GLY A 47 -19.73 3.41 -21.99
C GLY A 47 -19.11 4.54 -21.18
N ILE A 48 -17.94 4.30 -20.61
CA ILE A 48 -17.12 5.34 -19.97
C ILE A 48 -16.15 5.95 -20.99
N SER A 49 -16.69 6.59 -22.02
CA SER A 49 -15.82 7.24 -23.02
C SER A 49 -15.10 8.49 -22.47
N SER A 50 -15.53 9.09 -21.36
CA SER A 50 -15.04 10.41 -20.92
C SER A 50 -14.41 10.46 -19.52
N ILE A 51 -14.78 9.56 -18.59
CA ILE A 51 -14.21 9.52 -17.23
C ILE A 51 -13.08 8.48 -17.12
N ALA A 52 -13.12 7.37 -17.88
CA ALA A 52 -12.06 6.36 -17.91
C ALA A 52 -10.80 6.83 -18.65
N VAL A 53 -10.87 7.90 -19.45
CA VAL A 53 -9.69 8.52 -20.08
C VAL A 53 -8.84 9.29 -19.04
N LYS A 54 -9.42 9.67 -17.89
CA LYS A 54 -8.70 10.42 -16.84
C LYS A 54 -8.22 9.57 -15.67
N MET A 55 -8.62 8.31 -15.60
CA MET A 55 -8.05 7.35 -14.64
C MET A 55 -7.27 6.29 -15.41
N PRO A 56 -5.93 6.22 -15.29
CA PRO A 56 -5.16 5.13 -15.85
C PRO A 56 -5.41 3.90 -14.98
N ILE A 57 -6.56 3.24 -15.14
CA ILE A 57 -6.79 1.88 -14.64
C ILE A 57 -6.41 0.97 -15.81
N PRO A 58 -5.24 0.33 -15.78
CA PRO A 58 -4.84 -0.58 -16.84
C PRO A 58 -5.80 -1.76 -16.91
N GLY A 59 -6.41 -2.01 -18.07
CA GLY A 59 -7.20 -3.23 -18.32
C GLY A 59 -8.66 -3.04 -18.75
N ILE A 60 -9.21 -1.82 -18.78
CA ILE A 60 -10.63 -1.60 -19.14
C ILE A 60 -10.93 -1.88 -20.63
N ASN A 61 -9.91 -1.92 -21.51
CA ASN A 61 -10.05 -2.26 -22.93
C ASN A 61 -10.00 -3.77 -23.23
N GLN A 62 -10.11 -4.66 -22.24
CA GLN A 62 -10.08 -6.11 -22.45
C GLN A 62 -11.50 -6.69 -22.50
N LEU A 63 -12.22 -6.41 -23.59
CA LEU A 63 -13.45 -7.10 -23.95
C LEU A 63 -13.17 -8.63 -23.99
N GLY A 64 -13.90 -9.40 -23.18
CA GLY A 64 -13.79 -10.86 -23.09
C GLY A 64 -13.29 -11.45 -21.76
N ARG A 65 -13.12 -10.63 -20.71
CA ARG A 65 -12.73 -11.12 -19.37
C ARG A 65 -13.82 -10.84 -18.32
N GLY A 66 -14.16 -11.85 -17.52
CA GLY A 66 -15.13 -11.74 -16.43
C GLY A 66 -14.63 -10.79 -15.33
N VAL A 67 -15.52 -9.97 -14.80
CA VAL A 67 -15.24 -9.03 -13.70
C VAL A 67 -15.81 -9.57 -12.41
N TYR A 68 -15.04 -9.54 -11.32
CA TYR A 68 -15.52 -9.80 -9.96
C TYR A 68 -15.68 -8.47 -9.21
N SER A 69 -16.83 -8.25 -8.61
CA SER A 69 -17.11 -7.05 -7.79
C SER A 69 -17.79 -7.43 -6.49
N LEU A 70 -17.18 -7.02 -5.37
CA LEU A 70 -17.70 -7.20 -4.02
C LEU A 70 -18.04 -5.84 -3.42
N PHE A 71 -19.30 -5.67 -3.03
CA PHE A 71 -19.79 -4.48 -2.36
C PHE A 71 -20.37 -4.87 -1.01
N ALA A 72 -19.82 -4.31 0.07
CA ALA A 72 -20.34 -4.50 1.41
C ALA A 72 -20.70 -3.14 2.01
N ASP A 73 -21.96 -3.00 2.48
CA ASP A 73 -22.46 -1.72 2.99
C ASP A 73 -21.76 -1.30 4.31
N GLN A 74 -21.23 -2.25 5.08
CA GLN A 74 -20.74 -1.98 6.43
C GLN A 74 -19.34 -2.55 6.72
N VAL A 75 -19.16 -3.88 6.62
CA VAL A 75 -17.91 -4.56 7.00
C VAL A 75 -17.64 -5.75 6.10
N ILE A 76 -16.37 -5.97 5.77
CA ILE A 76 -15.82 -7.24 5.28
C ILE A 76 -14.84 -7.74 6.34
N ASN A 77 -15.07 -8.94 6.86
CA ASN A 77 -14.14 -9.61 7.76
C ASN A 77 -13.64 -10.90 7.09
N GLU A 78 -12.33 -10.98 6.90
CA GLU A 78 -11.66 -12.12 6.29
C GLU A 78 -10.64 -12.69 7.27
N ALA A 79 -10.88 -13.92 7.72
CA ALA A 79 -9.99 -14.66 8.59
C ALA A 79 -9.60 -15.97 7.90
N THR A 80 -8.33 -16.36 8.01
CA THR A 80 -7.82 -17.61 7.45
C THR A 80 -6.78 -18.17 8.42
N ALA A 81 -6.94 -19.42 8.82
CA ALA A 81 -6.00 -20.08 9.73
C ALA A 81 -4.65 -20.41 9.06
N GLY A 82 -4.65 -20.53 7.72
CA GLY A 82 -3.48 -20.81 6.91
C GLY A 82 -2.93 -19.56 6.21
N VAL A 83 -2.56 -19.73 4.94
CA VAL A 83 -1.94 -18.69 4.13
C VAL A 83 -2.99 -18.00 3.26
N LYS A 84 -2.94 -16.67 3.22
CA LYS A 84 -3.66 -15.85 2.24
C LYS A 84 -2.65 -15.26 1.26
N ALA A 85 -2.76 -15.63 -0.02
CA ALA A 85 -1.93 -15.09 -1.10
C ALA A 85 -2.78 -14.28 -2.08
N GLN A 86 -2.25 -13.17 -2.58
CA GLN A 86 -2.88 -12.35 -3.62
C GLN A 86 -1.86 -12.08 -4.73
N THR A 87 -2.18 -12.51 -5.95
CA THR A 87 -1.35 -12.28 -7.13
C THR A 87 -2.10 -11.36 -8.09
N ILE A 88 -1.50 -10.23 -8.43
CA ILE A 88 -2.08 -9.23 -9.31
C ILE A 88 -1.19 -9.10 -10.55
N GLY A 89 -1.76 -9.33 -11.73
CA GLY A 89 -0.99 -9.38 -12.97
C GLY A 89 -0.59 -8.01 -13.54
N VAL A 90 -1.28 -6.93 -13.16
CA VAL A 90 -1.03 -5.59 -13.73
C VAL A 90 -0.97 -4.51 -12.65
N THR A 91 -2.06 -4.26 -11.93
CA THR A 91 -2.11 -3.14 -10.97
C THR A 91 -2.99 -3.45 -9.77
N LYS A 92 -2.45 -3.19 -8.57
CA LYS A 92 -3.19 -3.22 -7.30
C LYS A 92 -3.29 -1.78 -6.77
N THR A 93 -4.51 -1.33 -6.47
CA THR A 93 -4.77 -0.03 -5.86
C THR A 93 -5.56 -0.24 -4.58
N VAL A 94 -5.15 0.43 -3.50
CA VAL A 94 -5.83 0.40 -2.20
C VAL A 94 -6.13 1.84 -1.80
N ASN A 95 -7.41 2.18 -1.70
CA ASN A 95 -7.86 3.50 -1.24
C ASN A 95 -8.64 3.31 0.06
N VAL A 96 -8.26 4.04 1.11
CA VAL A 96 -8.91 3.93 2.42
C VAL A 96 -9.26 5.33 2.92
N GLY A 97 -10.51 5.52 3.31
CA GLY A 97 -11.03 6.84 3.66
C GLY A 97 -10.59 7.37 5.04
N ARG A 98 -10.08 6.51 5.94
CA ARG A 98 -9.72 6.92 7.30
C ARG A 98 -8.37 6.40 7.77
N SER A 99 -8.18 5.08 7.87
CA SER A 99 -6.96 4.51 8.46
C SER A 99 -6.66 3.12 7.94
N ILE A 100 -5.38 2.84 7.72
CA ILE A 100 -4.83 1.51 7.41
C ILE A 100 -3.97 1.09 8.60
N PHE A 101 -4.14 -0.15 9.07
CA PHE A 101 -3.29 -0.76 10.09
C PHE A 101 -2.80 -2.12 9.56
N GLU A 102 -1.49 -2.24 9.40
CA GLU A 102 -0.83 -3.49 8.99
C GLU A 102 0.04 -3.97 10.15
N ASN A 103 -0.24 -5.17 10.66
CA ASN A 103 0.50 -5.77 11.78
C ASN A 103 0.90 -7.20 11.44
N ALA A 104 2.18 -7.52 11.66
CA ALA A 104 2.70 -8.87 11.52
C ALA A 104 3.43 -9.29 12.80
N GLY A 105 3.21 -10.53 13.24
CA GLY A 105 3.84 -11.06 14.45
C GLY A 105 5.34 -11.36 14.31
N HIS A 106 5.88 -11.36 13.08
CA HIS A 106 7.30 -11.65 12.84
C HIS A 106 7.97 -10.63 11.92
N SER A 107 7.51 -10.48 10.68
CA SER A 107 8.14 -9.56 9.72
C SER A 107 7.15 -9.02 8.68
N ILE A 108 7.46 -7.83 8.16
CA ILE A 108 6.83 -7.22 6.98
C ILE A 108 7.95 -6.91 5.99
N GLN A 109 7.81 -7.33 4.74
CA GLN A 109 8.77 -7.04 3.67
C GLN A 109 8.07 -6.36 2.50
N LEU A 110 8.60 -5.21 2.06
CA LEU A 110 8.15 -4.49 0.89
C LEU A 110 9.29 -4.45 -0.13
N VAL A 111 9.05 -4.95 -1.33
CA VAL A 111 10.04 -4.99 -2.42
C VAL A 111 9.45 -4.34 -3.65
N ALA A 112 10.17 -3.38 -4.22
CA ALA A 112 9.85 -2.74 -5.49
C ALA A 112 11.01 -2.94 -6.47
N GLY A 113 10.69 -3.35 -7.70
CA GLY A 113 11.71 -3.59 -8.74
C GLY A 113 12.28 -2.31 -9.37
N SER A 114 11.59 -1.18 -9.24
CA SER A 114 11.98 0.09 -9.87
C SER A 114 11.91 1.26 -8.89
N GLN A 115 10.74 1.57 -8.35
CA GLN A 115 10.52 2.73 -7.49
C GLN A 115 9.53 2.42 -6.36
N ALA A 116 9.84 2.94 -5.18
CA ALA A 116 8.91 3.05 -4.05
C ALA A 116 8.92 4.50 -3.57
N THR A 117 7.73 5.07 -3.36
CA THR A 117 7.53 6.44 -2.89
C THR A 117 6.63 6.44 -1.68
N ILE A 118 7.04 7.17 -0.64
CA ILE A 118 6.25 7.38 0.57
C ILE A 118 6.09 8.89 0.71
N GLU A 119 4.84 9.35 0.74
CA GLU A 119 4.48 10.76 0.89
C GLU A 119 3.49 10.88 2.06
N ALA A 120 3.74 11.85 2.94
CA ALA A 120 2.89 12.17 4.06
C ALA A 120 2.66 13.68 4.09
N GLY A 121 1.40 14.10 4.23
CA GLY A 121 1.05 15.52 4.23
C GLY A 121 1.55 16.28 5.47
N ASP A 122 1.62 15.60 6.61
CA ASP A 122 2.02 16.21 7.89
C ASP A 122 3.29 15.57 8.48
N VAL A 123 3.23 14.30 8.91
CA VAL A 123 4.34 13.61 9.59
C VAL A 123 4.51 12.20 9.05
N ALA A 124 5.75 11.86 8.67
CA ALA A 124 6.22 10.50 8.45
C ALA A 124 7.16 10.09 9.59
N SER A 125 6.74 9.13 10.41
CA SER A 125 7.54 8.63 11.54
C SER A 125 7.99 7.20 11.30
N ILE A 126 9.28 6.94 11.51
CA ILE A 126 9.88 5.60 11.50
C ILE A 126 10.58 5.42 12.84
N VAL A 127 10.14 4.42 13.60
CA VAL A 127 10.65 4.14 14.95
C VAL A 127 11.18 2.72 14.99
N SER A 128 12.40 2.57 15.50
CA SER A 128 13.04 1.28 15.74
C SER A 128 13.68 1.30 17.13
N ASN A 129 13.50 0.22 17.88
CA ASN A 129 14.06 0.07 19.23
C ASN A 129 15.46 -0.55 19.24
N GLY A 130 15.91 -1.13 18.11
CA GLY A 130 17.21 -1.77 17.99
C GLY A 130 18.14 -0.99 17.09
N GLU A 131 17.82 -0.99 15.81
CA GLU A 131 18.65 -0.37 14.78
C GLU A 131 17.78 0.15 13.62
N LEU A 132 18.18 1.27 13.05
CA LEU A 132 17.64 1.80 11.81
C LEU A 132 18.79 2.00 10.82
N GLU A 133 18.70 1.38 9.64
CA GLU A 133 19.68 1.50 8.56
C GLU A 133 18.98 1.96 7.28
N LEU A 134 19.53 2.98 6.62
CA LEU A 134 19.15 3.43 5.29
C LEU A 134 20.38 3.42 4.40
N ARG A 135 20.37 2.57 3.37
CA ARG A 135 21.55 2.27 2.57
C ARG A 135 21.31 2.46 1.08
N VAL A 136 22.27 3.09 0.40
CA VAL A 136 22.30 3.28 -1.05
C VAL A 136 23.70 2.98 -1.57
N GLY A 137 23.91 1.78 -2.11
CA GLY A 137 25.22 1.35 -2.57
C GLY A 137 26.27 1.38 -1.45
N LYS A 138 27.25 2.30 -1.55
CA LYS A 138 28.30 2.53 -0.54
C LYS A 138 27.91 3.57 0.52
N ALA A 139 26.83 4.31 0.32
CA ALA A 139 26.34 5.32 1.25
C ALA A 139 25.38 4.67 2.27
N GLU A 140 25.46 5.12 3.52
CA GLU A 140 24.72 4.55 4.65
C GLU A 140 24.44 5.63 5.70
N LEU A 141 23.19 5.70 6.14
CA LEU A 141 22.77 6.32 7.39
C LEU A 141 22.36 5.18 8.33
N ARG A 142 23.01 5.07 9.48
CA ARG A 142 22.74 4.02 10.47
C ARG A 142 22.62 4.62 11.86
N MET A 143 21.62 4.18 12.61
CA MET A 143 21.36 4.60 13.99
C MET A 143 21.15 3.36 14.85
N THR A 144 21.76 3.32 16.03
CA THR A 144 21.63 2.22 17.00
C THR A 144 20.99 2.71 18.29
N SER A 145 20.47 1.77 19.08
CA SER A 145 19.72 2.04 20.32
C SER A 145 20.51 2.73 21.43
N ASP A 146 21.84 2.70 21.35
CA ASP A 146 22.77 3.41 22.26
C ASP A 146 22.95 4.89 21.89
N GLY A 147 22.28 5.38 20.85
CA GLY A 147 22.36 6.75 20.37
C GLY A 147 23.51 7.01 19.40
N TYR A 148 24.26 5.98 18.99
CA TYR A 148 25.27 6.15 17.95
C TYR A 148 24.61 6.36 16.58
N VAL A 149 25.03 7.43 15.90
CA VAL A 149 24.58 7.80 14.56
C VAL A 149 25.78 7.82 13.63
N ARG A 150 25.67 7.09 12.50
CA ARG A 150 26.70 7.01 11.48
C ARG A 150 26.17 7.52 10.15
N LEU A 151 26.92 8.45 9.57
CA LEU A 151 26.80 8.87 8.18
C LEU A 151 28.06 8.43 7.44
N ARG A 152 27.92 7.58 6.43
CA ARG A 152 29.03 7.07 5.63
C ARG A 152 28.75 7.26 4.15
N GLY A 153 29.76 7.65 3.39
CA GLY A 153 29.73 7.75 1.94
C GLY A 153 31.13 7.99 1.38
N ASP A 154 31.21 8.17 0.06
CA ASP A 154 32.45 8.57 -0.62
C ASP A 154 32.70 10.08 -0.45
N THR A 155 31.67 10.89 -0.75
CA THR A 155 31.68 12.34 -0.60
C THR A 155 30.39 12.77 0.11
N LEU A 156 30.51 13.60 1.15
CA LEU A 156 29.39 14.28 1.79
C LEU A 156 29.42 15.75 1.37
N PHE A 157 28.49 16.17 0.52
CA PHE A 157 28.34 17.57 0.11
C PHE A 157 27.17 18.20 0.87
N MET A 158 27.42 19.35 1.51
CA MET A 158 26.42 20.10 2.27
C MET A 158 26.43 21.55 1.80
N GLU A 159 25.31 21.99 1.23
CA GLU A 159 25.06 23.39 0.88
C GLU A 159 24.04 23.94 1.88
N LEU A 160 24.48 24.89 2.71
CA LEU A 160 23.72 25.39 3.86
C LEU A 160 23.61 26.91 3.77
N GLU A 161 22.38 27.43 3.73
CA GLU A 161 22.14 28.89 3.66
C GLU A 161 22.44 29.61 4.98
N ASN A 162 22.10 28.97 6.11
CA ASN A 162 22.21 29.58 7.45
C ASN A 162 23.43 29.11 8.25
N GLY A 163 24.24 28.19 7.69
CA GLY A 163 25.43 27.63 8.34
C GLY A 163 25.19 26.30 9.08
N ILE A 164 26.22 25.83 9.79
CA ILE A 164 26.24 24.59 10.58
C ILE A 164 26.67 24.85 12.02
N GLY A 165 25.95 24.26 12.98
CA GLY A 165 26.32 24.26 14.40
C GLY A 165 26.83 22.89 14.84
N MET A 166 28.01 22.83 15.45
CA MET A 166 28.57 21.61 16.03
C MET A 166 29.03 21.87 17.46
N VAL A 167 28.53 21.07 18.41
CA VAL A 167 28.92 21.14 19.82
C VAL A 167 29.36 19.75 20.26
N GLY A 168 30.65 19.58 20.53
CA GLY A 168 31.20 18.35 21.10
C GLY A 168 31.11 18.40 22.62
N GLY A 169 30.74 17.29 23.26
CA GLY A 169 30.78 17.19 24.72
C GLY A 169 32.23 17.21 25.24
N SER A 170 33.09 16.37 24.67
CA SER A 170 34.52 16.31 25.01
C SER A 170 35.40 16.90 23.91
N GLU A 171 35.17 16.51 22.65
CA GLU A 171 35.95 16.96 21.51
C GLU A 171 35.14 16.92 20.21
N ILE A 172 35.60 17.67 19.21
CA ILE A 172 35.22 17.51 17.80
C ILE A 172 36.50 17.19 17.04
N THR A 173 36.54 16.02 16.40
CA THR A 173 37.74 15.55 15.68
C THR A 173 37.50 15.64 14.18
N ALA A 174 38.34 16.43 13.49
CA ALA A 174 38.38 16.53 12.04
C ALA A 174 39.77 16.13 11.55
N ASN A 175 39.83 15.14 10.66
CA ASN A 175 41.10 14.63 10.12
C ASN A 175 41.02 14.60 8.59
N ALA A 176 41.88 15.39 7.96
CA ALA A 176 42.08 15.41 6.52
C ALA A 176 43.49 15.91 6.19
N PRO A 177 44.03 15.60 5.00
CA PRO A 177 45.29 16.20 4.53
C PRO A 177 45.27 17.73 4.51
N LYS A 178 44.10 18.33 4.31
CA LYS A 178 43.87 19.78 4.37
C LYS A 178 42.46 20.05 4.89
N ILE A 179 42.36 20.93 5.89
CA ILE A 179 41.10 21.49 6.37
C ILE A 179 41.17 22.99 6.09
N SER A 180 40.20 23.54 5.36
CA SER A 180 40.11 24.98 5.08
C SER A 180 38.87 25.52 5.78
N LEU A 181 39.06 26.46 6.69
CA LEU A 181 38.01 27.19 7.38
C LEU A 181 38.20 28.65 6.99
N ASN A 182 37.24 29.21 6.25
CA ASN A 182 37.26 30.61 5.79
C ASN A 182 36.07 31.35 6.38
#